data_AF-A0AAV9EHA0-F1
#
_entry.id   AF-A0AAV9EHA0-F1
#
_cell.length_a   1.000
_cell.length_b   1.000
_cell.length_c   1.000
_cell.angle_alpha   90.00
_cell.angle_beta   90.00
_cell.angle_gamma   90.00
#
_symmetry.space_group_name_H-M   'P 1'
#
loop_
_entity.id
_entity.type
_entity.pdbx_description
1 polymer ?
#
loop_
_entity_poly.entity_id
_entity_poly.type
_entity_poly.pdbx_seq_one_letter_code
_entity_poly.pdbx_strand_id
1 'polypeptide(L)'
;MSRQRFISIDCGCNESYVDGTTTIEYKSDDQYISTGETHNISPEEDNQDSWRALRTLRSFPTGVRNCYDVDVDISSGSGKGFISIDCGCNESYVDGTTTIEYKSDDQYISTGETHNISPEEDNQDSWRALRTLRSFPTGVRNCYDIDIDISSGSGKGKGGKYLIRGVFYYGNYDGLNSAPEFDLYVGVKLWGVVQTSDNSTVFELIMVAQTNTVSVCLVNTGKGTPYISAIELRPLSDALYPAATVNTSLTLLWRDNFASATQDSIRYPKDKYDRRWFPISGKASLPPLDTRLTIEGNSGYDVPSVVMDTADSGDMYNLWNNVFKNPILGYHVYLHFMEIQVLKKNQSRLIDIYFNKKIFMTGFQPKYLYTDTIFNNDPLSEFPNAFYNLSTSNGSTLPPLLNAAELYAAVNWAINASTFGQDGMPENSL
;
A
#
# COMPACT_ATOMS: atom_id res chain seq x y z
N MET A 1 21.50 -9.71 10.94
CA MET A 1 22.58 -8.74 10.67
C MET A 1 21.96 -7.36 10.62
N SER A 2 22.39 -6.45 11.49
CA SER A 2 21.92 -5.06 11.52
C SER A 2 22.30 -4.39 10.20
N ARG A 3 21.33 -3.89 9.42
CA ARG A 3 21.63 -3.00 8.28
C ARG A 3 22.20 -1.70 8.86
N GLN A 4 23.50 -1.47 8.69
CA GLN A 4 24.12 -0.19 9.01
C GLN A 4 23.38 0.92 8.26
N ARG A 5 22.92 1.94 9.00
CA ARG A 5 22.18 3.11 8.47
C ARG A 5 23.10 4.25 8.01
N PHE A 6 24.41 4.01 7.99
CA PHE A 6 25.42 5.01 7.65
C PHE A 6 26.60 4.31 6.95
N ILE A 7 27.23 5.02 6.02
CA ILE A 7 28.51 4.64 5.41
C ILE A 7 29.57 5.57 6.00
N SER A 8 30.67 5.01 6.52
CA SER A 8 31.84 5.77 6.95
C SER A 8 32.95 5.57 5.93
N ILE A 9 33.48 6.67 5.40
CA ILE A 9 34.54 6.68 4.39
C ILE A 9 35.76 7.36 5.00
N ASP A 10 36.92 6.74 4.88
CA ASP A 10 38.20 7.30 5.29
C ASP A 10 38.94 7.87 4.08
N CYS A 11 39.11 9.19 4.06
CA CYS A 11 39.63 9.92 2.91
C CYS A 11 41.16 9.79 2.83
N GLY A 12 41.68 9.23 1.75
CA GLY A 12 43.10 8.90 1.58
C GLY A 12 43.49 7.53 2.12
N CYS A 13 42.54 6.69 2.52
CA CYS A 13 42.85 5.35 2.97
C CYS A 13 42.75 4.35 1.82
N ASN A 14 43.80 3.55 1.62
CA ASN A 14 43.89 2.61 0.49
C ASN A 14 43.12 1.30 0.74
N GLU A 15 42.73 1.02 2.00
CA GLU A 15 42.07 -0.24 2.37
C GLU A 15 40.98 -0.02 3.42
N SER A 16 39.83 -0.67 3.24
CA SER A 16 38.74 -0.66 4.23
C SER A 16 39.13 -1.42 5.50
N TYR A 17 38.68 -0.94 6.67
CA TYR A 17 38.98 -1.57 7.95
C TYR A 17 37.85 -1.38 8.97
N VAL A 18 37.82 -2.24 9.98
CA VAL A 18 36.96 -2.05 11.16
C VAL A 18 37.80 -1.44 12.28
N ASP A 19 37.35 -0.31 12.80
CA ASP A 19 37.99 0.34 13.93
C ASP A 19 37.78 -0.50 15.20
N GLY A 20 38.88 -0.94 15.81
CA GLY A 20 38.84 -1.86 16.95
C GLY A 20 38.25 -1.24 18.23
N THR A 21 38.11 0.08 18.30
CA THR A 21 37.59 0.79 19.48
C THR A 21 36.10 1.11 19.35
N THR A 22 35.68 1.56 18.17
CA THR A 22 34.31 2.01 17.88
C THR A 22 33.46 0.96 17.18
N THR A 23 34.08 -0.12 16.68
CA THR A 23 33.44 -1.16 15.84
C THR A 23 32.83 -0.64 14.54
N ILE A 24 33.14 0.60 14.17
CA ILE A 24 32.72 1.21 12.90
C ILE A 24 33.55 0.63 11.76
N GLU A 25 32.89 0.25 10.67
CA GLU A 25 33.55 -0.11 9.41
C GLU A 25 33.80 1.16 8.59
N TYR A 26 35.08 1.48 8.38
CA TYR A 26 35.53 2.54 7.48
C TYR A 26 35.87 1.93 6.12
N LYS A 27 35.30 2.50 5.07
CA LYS A 27 35.61 2.11 3.69
C LYS A 27 36.69 3.00 3.11
N SER A 28 37.57 2.41 2.30
CA SER A 28 38.52 3.15 1.47
C SER A 28 37.78 4.09 0.53
N ASP A 29 38.29 5.32 0.38
CA ASP A 29 37.72 6.29 -0.55
C ASP A 29 38.04 6.02 -2.01
N ASP A 30 39.02 5.18 -2.34
CA ASP A 30 39.32 4.76 -3.72
C ASP A 30 38.11 4.09 -4.40
N GLN A 31 37.15 3.60 -3.61
CA GLN A 31 35.89 3.03 -4.11
C GLN A 31 34.89 4.10 -4.58
N TYR A 32 35.07 5.34 -4.13
CA TYR A 32 34.08 6.42 -4.26
C TYR A 32 34.62 7.62 -5.04
N ILE A 33 35.94 7.73 -5.22
CA ILE A 33 36.53 8.84 -5.98
C ILE A 33 37.74 8.39 -6.78
N SER A 34 37.78 8.78 -8.06
CA SER A 34 38.85 8.38 -9.01
C SER A 34 39.91 9.45 -9.22
N THR A 35 39.84 10.56 -8.48
CA THR A 35 40.71 11.74 -8.63
C THR A 35 41.31 12.14 -7.29
N GLY A 36 42.39 12.92 -7.32
CA GLY A 36 43.10 13.38 -6.13
C GLY A 36 44.27 12.48 -5.71
N GLU A 37 45.16 13.01 -4.88
CA GLU A 37 46.36 12.33 -4.38
C GLU A 37 46.24 12.08 -2.88
N THR A 38 46.55 10.84 -2.49
CA THR A 38 46.58 10.39 -1.10
C THR A 38 47.88 10.80 -0.41
N HIS A 39 47.77 11.31 0.82
CA HIS A 39 48.90 11.69 1.66
C HIS A 39 48.75 11.09 3.07
N ASN A 40 49.88 10.70 3.65
CA ASN A 40 49.94 10.38 5.08
C ASN A 40 50.18 11.68 5.86
N ILE A 41 49.52 11.81 7.01
CA ILE A 41 49.85 12.85 7.99
C ILE A 41 51.28 12.63 8.47
N SER A 42 51.98 13.73 8.77
CA SER A 42 53.36 13.67 9.20
C SER A 42 53.51 12.88 10.51
N PRO A 43 54.61 12.12 10.71
CA PRO A 43 54.83 11.37 11.95
C PRO A 43 54.89 12.23 13.21
N GLU A 44 55.12 13.54 13.08
CA GLU A 44 55.12 14.50 14.19
C GLU A 44 53.70 14.89 14.65
N GLU A 45 52.71 14.74 13.76
CA GLU A 45 51.29 15.00 14.01
C GLU A 45 50.47 13.71 14.18
N ASP A 46 51.01 12.55 13.82
CA ASP A 46 50.41 11.22 14.09
C ASP A 46 50.54 10.85 15.57
N ASN A 47 49.66 11.41 16.39
CA ASN A 47 49.49 10.97 17.77
C ASN A 47 48.83 9.58 17.78
N GLN A 48 49.45 8.60 18.44
CA GLN A 48 48.91 7.23 18.54
C GLN A 48 47.50 7.16 19.17
N ASP A 49 47.11 8.20 19.93
CA ASP A 49 45.78 8.35 20.52
C ASP A 49 44.72 8.93 19.55
N SER A 50 45.11 9.36 18.35
CA SER A 50 44.20 9.88 17.33
C SER A 50 43.45 8.76 16.59
N TRP A 51 42.22 9.07 16.15
CA TRP A 51 41.43 8.14 15.35
C TRP A 51 42.19 7.76 14.07
N ARG A 52 42.19 6.47 13.73
CA ARG A 52 42.90 5.96 12.55
C ARG A 52 42.52 6.69 11.26
N ALA A 53 41.27 7.12 11.13
CA ALA A 53 40.75 7.87 9.99
C ALA A 53 41.30 9.31 9.85
N LEU A 54 42.11 9.77 10.79
CA LEU A 54 42.77 11.07 10.72
C LEU A 54 44.23 10.98 10.28
N ARG A 55 44.74 9.77 9.99
CA ARG A 55 46.16 9.56 9.63
C ARG A 55 46.44 9.70 8.14
N THR A 56 45.39 9.75 7.34
CA THR A 56 45.45 9.92 5.89
C THR A 56 44.55 11.06 5.46
N LEU A 57 44.90 11.69 4.34
CA LEU A 57 44.04 12.65 3.66
C LEU A 57 44.16 12.49 2.15
N ARG A 58 43.15 12.98 1.42
CA ARG A 58 43.20 13.13 -0.03
C ARG A 58 43.20 14.61 -0.40
N SER A 59 44.15 15.00 -1.24
CA SER A 59 44.28 16.35 -1.79
C SER A 59 43.80 16.38 -3.24
N PHE A 60 43.32 17.55 -3.69
CA PHE A 60 42.76 17.70 -5.03
C PHE A 60 43.36 18.90 -5.77
N PRO A 61 43.55 18.80 -7.10
CA PRO A 61 44.03 19.92 -7.91
C PRO A 61 42.98 21.04 -8.00
N THR A 62 43.46 22.29 -8.07
CA THR A 62 42.61 23.48 -8.17
C THR A 62 41.88 23.54 -9.51
N GLY A 63 40.60 23.94 -9.48
CA GLY A 63 39.79 24.19 -10.69
C GLY A 63 39.05 22.98 -11.27
N VAL A 64 39.27 21.77 -10.73
CA VAL A 64 38.52 20.56 -11.09
C VAL A 64 37.41 20.32 -10.06
N ARG A 65 36.20 19.97 -10.51
CA ARG A 65 35.14 19.48 -9.62
C ARG A 65 35.48 18.05 -9.22
N ASN A 66 35.78 17.82 -7.95
CA ASN A 66 36.06 16.50 -7.38
C ASN A 66 34.89 16.11 -6.48
N CYS A 67 34.13 15.08 -6.88
CA CYS A 67 32.96 14.60 -6.16
C CYS A 67 33.16 13.13 -5.81
N TYR A 68 32.81 12.76 -4.58
CA TYR A 68 32.68 11.36 -4.20
C TYR A 68 31.35 10.83 -4.76
N ASP A 69 31.43 9.75 -5.52
CA ASP A 69 30.28 9.02 -6.05
C ASP A 69 29.83 7.97 -5.03
N VAL A 70 29.15 8.45 -3.99
CA VAL A 70 28.64 7.57 -2.92
C VAL A 70 27.24 7.11 -3.31
N ASP A 71 27.14 5.84 -3.71
CA ASP A 71 25.86 5.13 -3.81
C ASP A 71 25.26 4.96 -2.41
N VAL A 72 24.57 6.00 -1.93
CA VAL A 72 23.68 5.87 -0.80
C VAL A 72 22.43 5.19 -1.34
N ASP A 73 22.19 3.95 -0.91
CA ASP A 73 20.92 3.31 -1.17
C ASP A 73 19.83 4.04 -0.36
N ILE A 74 19.27 5.11 -0.93
CA ILE A 74 18.10 5.83 -0.38
C ILE A 74 16.84 4.95 -0.50
N SER A 75 16.94 3.68 -0.91
CA SER A 75 15.80 2.76 -1.00
C SER A 75 15.23 2.28 0.35
N SER A 76 15.45 3.04 1.42
CA SER A 76 14.58 3.02 2.60
C SER A 76 13.83 4.36 2.73
N GLY A 77 12.80 4.61 1.92
CA GLY A 77 11.85 5.69 2.26
C GLY A 77 10.97 6.30 1.16
N SER A 78 11.31 6.17 -0.13
CA SER A 78 10.37 6.54 -1.18
C SER A 78 9.81 5.25 -1.79
N GLY A 79 8.51 4.99 -1.64
CA GLY A 79 7.85 3.91 -2.40
C GLY A 79 8.13 4.11 -3.89
N LYS A 80 9.04 3.32 -4.47
CA LYS A 80 9.47 3.50 -5.86
C LYS A 80 8.24 3.37 -6.76
N GLY A 81 7.94 4.45 -7.50
CA GLY A 81 6.77 4.52 -8.38
C GLY A 81 5.44 4.82 -7.69
N PHE A 82 5.42 5.21 -6.41
CA PHE A 82 4.19 5.71 -5.78
C PHE A 82 3.79 7.05 -6.40
N ILE A 83 2.50 7.19 -6.69
CA ILE A 83 1.90 8.45 -7.10
C ILE A 83 0.85 8.79 -6.05
N SER A 84 0.98 9.93 -5.39
CA SER A 84 -0.02 10.42 -4.44
C SER A 84 -0.36 11.86 -4.77
N ILE A 85 -1.64 12.10 -4.98
CA ILE A 85 -2.18 13.35 -5.46
C ILE A 85 -3.13 13.84 -4.38
N ASP A 86 -2.85 15.01 -3.82
CA ASP A 86 -3.74 15.73 -2.91
C ASP A 86 -4.55 16.74 -3.73
N CYS A 87 -5.85 16.47 -3.86
CA CYS A 87 -6.71 17.15 -4.82
C CYS A 87 -7.12 18.50 -4.24
N GLY A 88 -6.84 19.58 -4.97
CA GLY A 88 -7.05 20.93 -4.47
C GLY A 88 -5.94 21.43 -3.52
N CYS A 89 -4.82 20.71 -3.37
CA CYS A 89 -3.70 21.28 -2.64
C CYS A 89 -2.90 22.26 -3.52
N ASN A 90 -2.40 23.35 -2.90
CA ASN A 90 -1.62 24.37 -3.61
C ASN A 90 -0.13 24.02 -3.72
N GLU A 91 0.37 23.16 -2.83
CA GLU A 91 1.78 22.83 -2.74
C GLU A 91 1.97 21.35 -2.46
N SER A 92 3.05 20.79 -3.02
CA SER A 92 3.47 19.42 -2.73
C SER A 92 4.11 19.35 -1.34
N TYR A 93 3.94 18.23 -0.65
CA TYR A 93 4.49 18.02 0.69
C TYR A 93 4.84 16.57 0.93
N VAL A 94 5.69 16.33 1.92
CA VAL A 94 5.95 14.98 2.43
C VAL A 94 5.10 14.76 3.66
N ASP A 95 4.26 13.73 3.65
CA ASP A 95 3.42 13.37 4.78
C ASP A 95 4.29 12.95 5.97
N GLY A 96 4.06 13.54 7.15
CA GLY A 96 4.91 13.33 8.32
C GLY A 96 4.86 11.92 8.89
N THR A 97 3.77 11.18 8.64
CA THR A 97 3.54 9.84 9.19
C THR A 97 4.02 8.75 8.23
N THR A 98 3.57 8.82 6.98
CA THR A 98 3.89 7.84 5.95
C THR A 98 5.21 8.16 5.26
N THR A 99 5.73 9.39 5.33
CA THR A 99 6.91 9.85 4.57
C THR A 99 6.70 9.83 3.04
N ILE A 100 5.46 9.70 2.58
CA ILE A 100 5.09 9.72 1.16
C ILE A 100 4.96 11.17 0.69
N GLU A 101 5.50 11.47 -0.49
CA GLU A 101 5.26 12.74 -1.18
C GLU A 101 3.84 12.77 -1.78
N TYR A 102 3.08 13.81 -1.42
CA TYR A 102 1.83 14.19 -2.06
C TYR A 102 2.07 15.40 -2.96
N LYS A 103 1.55 15.32 -4.18
CA LYS A 103 1.65 16.38 -5.18
C LYS A 103 0.29 17.05 -5.39
N SER A 104 0.34 18.32 -5.81
CA SER A 104 -0.83 19.02 -6.31
C SER A 104 -1.37 18.33 -7.56
N ASP A 105 -2.68 18.46 -7.74
CA ASP A 105 -3.44 17.80 -8.78
C ASP A 105 -3.51 18.58 -10.10
N ASP A 106 -2.98 19.81 -10.12
CA ASP A 106 -2.99 20.74 -11.26
C ASP A 106 -2.37 20.19 -12.56
N GLN A 107 -1.44 19.24 -12.46
CA GLN A 107 -0.81 18.61 -13.64
C GLN A 107 -1.63 17.48 -14.26
N TYR A 108 -2.65 16.98 -13.54
CA TYR A 108 -3.43 15.80 -13.94
C TYR A 108 -4.85 16.17 -14.38
N ILE A 109 -5.31 17.38 -14.05
CA ILE A 109 -6.63 17.88 -14.44
C ILE A 109 -6.62 19.41 -14.54
N SER A 110 -7.38 19.96 -15.51
CA SER A 110 -7.49 21.41 -15.72
C SER A 110 -8.87 21.99 -15.43
N THR A 111 -9.84 21.14 -15.06
CA THR A 111 -11.22 21.53 -14.77
C THR A 111 -11.51 21.42 -13.27
N GLY A 112 -12.67 21.95 -12.85
CA GLY A 112 -13.10 21.92 -11.45
C GLY A 112 -12.56 23.08 -10.63
N GLU A 113 -12.97 23.11 -9.37
CA GLU A 113 -12.69 24.16 -8.40
C GLU A 113 -12.03 23.57 -7.16
N THR A 114 -11.02 24.27 -6.65
CA THR A 114 -10.31 23.89 -5.44
C THR A 114 -11.01 24.47 -4.21
N HIS A 115 -11.24 23.65 -3.19
CA HIS A 115 -11.89 24.04 -1.95
C HIS A 115 -11.15 23.51 -0.72
N ASN A 116 -11.17 24.29 0.36
CA ASN A 116 -10.87 23.79 1.69
C ASN A 116 -12.16 23.23 2.31
N ILE A 117 -12.03 22.25 3.19
CA ILE A 117 -13.13 21.83 4.05
C ILE A 117 -13.52 22.95 5.03
N SER A 118 -14.69 22.81 5.66
CA SER A 118 -15.15 23.76 6.66
C SER A 118 -14.24 23.72 7.90
N PRO A 119 -14.02 24.87 8.58
CA PRO A 119 -13.17 24.91 9.77
C PRO A 119 -13.63 24.01 10.92
N GLU A 120 -14.93 23.73 11.01
CA GLU A 120 -15.51 22.85 12.03
C GLU A 120 -15.18 21.37 11.81
N GLU A 121 -14.94 20.99 10.55
CA GLU A 121 -14.60 19.63 10.12
C GLU A 121 -13.07 19.40 10.08
N ASP A 122 -12.26 20.48 10.13
CA ASP A 122 -10.80 20.38 10.07
C ASP A 122 -10.18 19.88 11.38
N ASN A 123 -9.96 18.56 11.44
CA ASN A 123 -9.14 17.95 12.47
C ASN A 123 -7.66 17.95 12.05
N GLN A 124 -6.83 18.75 12.74
CA GLN A 124 -5.40 18.86 12.47
C GLN A 124 -4.59 17.58 12.74
N ASP A 125 -5.12 16.65 13.53
CA ASP A 125 -4.51 15.33 13.74
C ASP A 125 -4.88 14.31 12.65
N SER A 126 -5.84 14.67 11.78
CA SER A 126 -6.24 13.84 10.64
C SER A 126 -5.29 13.96 9.46
N TRP A 127 -5.45 13.05 8.51
CA TRP A 127 -4.64 13.00 7.29
C TRP A 127 -4.78 14.29 6.48
N ARG A 128 -3.65 14.97 6.21
CA ARG A 128 -3.60 16.28 5.52
C ARG A 128 -4.37 16.32 4.21
N ALA A 129 -4.37 15.23 3.43
CA ALA A 129 -5.08 15.16 2.16
C ALA A 129 -6.62 15.11 2.27
N LEU A 130 -7.17 15.16 3.49
CA LEU A 130 -8.60 15.35 3.72
C LEU A 130 -8.98 16.82 3.87
N ARG A 131 -8.03 17.74 4.00
CA ARG A 131 -8.32 19.16 4.27
C ARG A 131 -8.69 19.96 3.03
N THR A 132 -8.33 19.43 1.87
CA THR A 132 -8.60 20.00 0.56
C THR A 132 -9.33 19.00 -0.30
N LEU A 133 -10.10 19.53 -1.26
CA LEU A 133 -10.70 18.75 -2.32
C LEU A 133 -10.78 19.58 -3.60
N ARG A 134 -10.92 18.87 -4.73
CA ARG A 134 -11.37 19.48 -5.98
C ARG A 134 -12.81 19.04 -6.26
N SER A 135 -13.68 20.01 -6.54
CA SER A 135 -15.08 19.80 -6.89
C SER A 135 -15.35 20.10 -8.36
N PHE A 136 -16.40 19.50 -8.93
CA PHE A 136 -16.73 19.61 -10.35
C PHE A 136 -18.20 20.04 -10.56
N PRO A 137 -18.54 21.32 -10.33
CA PRO A 137 -19.91 21.81 -10.48
C PRO A 137 -20.38 21.81 -11.95
N THR A 138 -19.43 21.84 -12.88
CA THR A 138 -19.68 21.80 -14.33
C THR A 138 -19.08 20.55 -14.97
N GLY A 139 -19.68 20.12 -16.08
CA GLY A 139 -19.23 18.95 -16.82
C GLY A 139 -19.88 17.66 -16.31
N VAL A 140 -20.28 16.80 -17.25
CA VAL A 140 -20.90 15.51 -16.93
C VAL A 140 -19.84 14.51 -16.45
N ARG A 141 -18.62 14.60 -16.99
CA ARG A 141 -17.52 13.67 -16.75
C ARG A 141 -16.22 14.45 -16.62
N ASN A 142 -15.54 14.28 -15.49
CA ASN A 142 -14.28 14.94 -15.18
C ASN A 142 -13.24 13.87 -14.88
N CYS A 143 -12.13 13.86 -15.61
CA CYS A 143 -11.13 12.79 -15.56
C CYS A 143 -9.75 13.35 -15.22
N TYR A 144 -9.11 12.69 -14.27
CA TYR A 144 -7.68 12.83 -14.01
C TYR A 144 -6.94 11.86 -14.92
N ASP A 145 -6.03 12.38 -15.75
CA ASP A 145 -5.16 11.54 -16.58
C ASP A 145 -3.80 11.43 -15.89
N ILE A 146 -3.48 10.23 -15.40
CA ILE A 146 -2.33 9.98 -14.55
C ILE A 146 -1.35 9.07 -15.28
N ASP A 147 -0.15 9.58 -15.54
CA ASP A 147 0.91 8.80 -16.14
C ASP A 147 1.49 7.78 -15.15
N ILE A 148 1.65 6.54 -15.61
CA ILE A 148 2.14 5.40 -14.83
C ILE A 148 3.22 4.62 -15.61
N ASP A 149 4.04 3.87 -14.88
CA ASP A 149 5.10 3.04 -15.45
C ASP A 149 4.73 1.56 -15.47
N ILE A 150 4.29 1.05 -16.63
CA ILE A 150 3.96 -0.38 -16.79
C ILE A 150 5.16 -1.27 -17.12
N SER A 151 6.38 -0.72 -17.18
CA SER A 151 7.58 -1.47 -17.59
C SER A 151 8.01 -2.55 -16.62
N SER A 152 7.56 -2.47 -15.36
CA SER A 152 7.81 -3.45 -14.30
C SER A 152 7.02 -4.76 -14.46
N GLY A 153 6.03 -4.81 -15.37
CA GLY A 153 5.33 -6.04 -15.72
C GLY A 153 6.28 -7.05 -16.38
N SER A 154 6.40 -8.24 -15.81
CA SER A 154 7.37 -9.30 -16.13
C SER A 154 7.16 -10.00 -17.48
N GLY A 155 6.54 -9.34 -18.47
CA GLY A 155 6.41 -9.85 -19.83
C GLY A 155 5.78 -8.86 -20.80
N LYS A 156 6.25 -8.88 -22.05
CA LYS A 156 5.60 -8.15 -23.16
C LYS A 156 4.10 -8.50 -23.20
N GLY A 157 3.24 -7.49 -23.02
CA GLY A 157 1.78 -7.65 -23.04
C GLY A 157 1.11 -7.94 -21.69
N LYS A 158 1.86 -8.03 -20.58
CA LYS A 158 1.29 -8.30 -19.25
C LYS A 158 0.76 -7.06 -18.52
N GLY A 159 1.17 -5.86 -18.92
CA GLY A 159 0.76 -4.62 -18.26
C GLY A 159 1.37 -4.43 -16.86
N GLY A 160 1.11 -3.29 -16.23
CA GLY A 160 1.56 -2.99 -14.87
C GLY A 160 0.44 -3.21 -13.86
N LYS A 161 0.70 -3.93 -12.77
CA LYS A 161 -0.29 -4.17 -11.71
C LYS A 161 -0.28 -3.02 -10.70
N TYR A 162 -1.43 -2.42 -10.45
CA TYR A 162 -1.58 -1.28 -9.57
C TYR A 162 -2.74 -1.46 -8.59
N LEU A 163 -2.48 -1.10 -7.34
CA LEU A 163 -3.52 -0.73 -6.38
C LEU A 163 -3.81 0.76 -6.57
N ILE A 164 -5.08 1.11 -6.74
CA ILE A 164 -5.55 2.48 -6.95
C ILE A 164 -6.53 2.82 -5.83
N ARG A 165 -6.38 4.00 -5.23
CA ARG A 165 -7.28 4.54 -4.22
C ARG A 165 -7.84 5.89 -4.63
N GLY A 166 -9.15 6.05 -4.47
CA GLY A 166 -9.85 7.33 -4.52
C GLY A 166 -10.40 7.64 -3.14
N VAL A 167 -10.12 8.84 -2.65
CA VAL A 167 -10.46 9.27 -1.28
C VAL A 167 -11.39 10.45 -1.33
N PHE A 168 -12.47 10.36 -0.57
CA PHE A 168 -13.58 11.30 -0.58
C PHE A 168 -13.90 11.70 0.86
N TYR A 169 -13.63 12.96 1.20
CA TYR A 169 -14.13 13.56 2.43
C TYR A 169 -14.81 14.89 2.09
N TYR A 170 -16.11 14.96 2.35
CA TYR A 170 -16.94 16.12 1.98
C TYR A 170 -16.56 17.34 2.81
N GLY A 171 -16.34 17.15 4.12
CA GLY A 171 -15.93 18.20 5.05
C GLY A 171 -16.79 19.46 4.97
N ASN A 172 -18.05 19.33 4.55
CA ASN A 172 -18.99 20.44 4.33
C ASN A 172 -18.40 21.65 3.59
N TYR A 173 -17.55 21.42 2.58
CA TYR A 173 -16.79 22.47 1.91
C TYR A 173 -17.65 23.59 1.28
N ASP A 174 -18.89 23.27 0.89
CA ASP A 174 -19.84 24.19 0.25
C ASP A 174 -20.91 24.73 1.24
N GLY A 175 -20.86 24.33 2.51
CA GLY A 175 -21.80 24.75 3.54
C GLY A 175 -23.24 24.21 3.40
N LEU A 176 -23.50 23.28 2.47
CA LEU A 176 -24.85 22.74 2.23
C LEU A 176 -25.23 21.62 3.19
N ASN A 177 -24.25 21.01 3.87
CA ASN A 177 -24.41 19.86 4.74
C ASN A 177 -25.18 18.71 4.08
N SER A 178 -24.96 18.51 2.78
CA SER A 178 -25.65 17.52 1.96
C SER A 178 -24.66 16.85 1.02
N ALA A 179 -24.13 15.73 1.48
CA ALA A 179 -23.08 15.03 0.77
C ALA A 179 -23.62 14.43 -0.56
N PRO A 180 -22.93 14.65 -1.69
CA PRO A 180 -23.42 14.26 -3.01
C PRO A 180 -23.30 12.76 -3.29
N GLU A 181 -24.04 12.28 -4.30
CA GLU A 181 -23.88 10.95 -4.89
C GLU A 181 -23.46 11.08 -6.36
N PHE A 182 -22.44 10.33 -6.77
CA PHE A 182 -21.94 10.33 -8.14
C PHE A 182 -21.20 9.04 -8.46
N ASP A 183 -20.95 8.78 -9.74
CA ASP A 183 -20.25 7.56 -10.15
C ASP A 183 -18.75 7.80 -10.28
N LEU A 184 -17.96 6.80 -9.89
CA LEU A 184 -16.52 6.75 -10.03
C LEU A 184 -16.13 5.70 -11.06
N TYR A 185 -15.25 6.06 -11.98
CA TYR A 185 -14.78 5.20 -13.07
C TYR A 185 -13.25 5.15 -13.14
N VAL A 186 -12.73 4.03 -13.65
CA VAL A 186 -11.37 3.95 -14.19
C VAL A 186 -11.46 3.72 -15.70
N GLY A 187 -10.97 4.66 -16.48
CA GLY A 187 -11.29 4.76 -17.90
C GLY A 187 -12.81 4.70 -18.08
N VAL A 188 -13.31 3.84 -18.96
CA VAL A 188 -14.76 3.65 -19.17
C VAL A 188 -15.41 2.63 -18.23
N LYS A 189 -14.67 2.06 -17.27
CA LYS A 189 -15.15 0.99 -16.39
C LYS A 189 -15.66 1.57 -15.07
N LEU A 190 -16.92 1.27 -14.73
CA LEU A 190 -17.50 1.68 -13.44
C LEU A 190 -16.69 1.01 -12.33
N TRP A 191 -16.13 1.83 -11.45
CA TRP A 191 -15.43 1.40 -10.24
C TRP A 191 -16.42 1.28 -9.08
N GLY A 192 -17.26 2.30 -8.88
CA GLY A 192 -18.24 2.31 -7.80
C GLY A 192 -19.13 3.53 -7.84
N VAL A 193 -20.12 3.55 -6.96
CA VAL A 193 -20.96 4.73 -6.70
C VAL A 193 -20.48 5.34 -5.40
N VAL A 194 -20.04 6.59 -5.46
CA VAL A 194 -19.62 7.33 -4.29
C VAL A 194 -20.87 7.82 -3.58
N GLN A 195 -21.07 7.30 -2.36
CA GLN A 195 -22.11 7.74 -1.43
C GLN A 195 -21.40 8.20 -0.18
N THR A 196 -21.23 9.52 -0.06
CA THR A 196 -20.42 10.06 1.03
C THR A 196 -21.21 10.22 2.31
N SER A 197 -20.52 9.99 3.42
CA SER A 197 -21.04 10.17 4.78
C SER A 197 -20.27 11.29 5.47
N ASP A 198 -20.59 11.57 6.73
CA ASP A 198 -19.83 12.51 7.55
C ASP A 198 -18.35 12.10 7.68
N ASN A 199 -18.02 10.81 7.50
CA ASN A 199 -16.65 10.31 7.51
C ASN A 199 -16.07 10.17 6.09
N SER A 200 -14.73 10.22 6.02
CA SER A 200 -14.00 9.94 4.78
C SER A 200 -14.31 8.54 4.25
N THR A 201 -14.57 8.43 2.95
CA THR A 201 -14.77 7.17 2.24
C THR A 201 -13.57 6.89 1.34
N VAL A 202 -13.05 5.67 1.39
CA VAL A 202 -11.92 5.23 0.56
C VAL A 202 -12.39 4.12 -0.36
N PHE A 203 -12.29 4.34 -1.66
CA PHE A 203 -12.43 3.31 -2.66
C PHE A 203 -11.04 2.77 -2.98
N GLU A 204 -10.87 1.45 -2.98
CA GLU A 204 -9.63 0.80 -3.40
C GLU A 204 -9.93 -0.28 -4.44
N LEU A 205 -9.15 -0.33 -5.51
CA LEU A 205 -9.17 -1.43 -6.47
C LEU A 205 -7.76 -1.87 -6.82
N ILE A 206 -7.65 -3.09 -7.33
CA ILE A 206 -6.46 -3.62 -7.96
C ILE A 206 -6.78 -3.92 -9.42
N MET A 207 -5.93 -3.43 -10.31
CA MET A 207 -6.05 -3.65 -11.75
C MET A 207 -4.71 -3.90 -12.43
N VAL A 208 -4.78 -4.37 -13.66
CA VAL A 208 -3.63 -4.49 -14.56
C VAL A 208 -3.79 -3.48 -15.70
N ALA A 209 -2.96 -2.45 -15.71
CA ALA A 209 -2.96 -1.40 -16.73
C ALA A 209 -2.20 -1.85 -17.98
N GLN A 210 -2.79 -1.63 -19.15
CA GLN A 210 -2.18 -1.95 -20.45
C GLN A 210 -1.51 -0.75 -21.14
N THR A 211 -1.70 0.45 -20.60
CA THR A 211 -1.20 1.72 -21.11
C THR A 211 -0.44 2.47 -20.01
N ASN A 212 0.45 3.38 -20.39
CA ASN A 212 1.20 4.23 -19.47
C ASN A 212 0.37 5.38 -18.88
N THR A 213 -0.95 5.35 -19.02
CA THR A 213 -1.86 6.36 -18.49
C THR A 213 -3.09 5.66 -17.93
N VAL A 214 -3.53 6.09 -16.76
CA VAL A 214 -4.76 5.67 -16.10
C VAL A 214 -5.64 6.89 -15.90
N SER A 215 -6.87 6.83 -16.41
CA SER A 215 -7.85 7.89 -16.21
C SER A 215 -8.77 7.56 -15.03
N VAL A 216 -8.78 8.38 -13.98
CA VAL A 216 -9.76 8.28 -12.88
C VAL A 216 -10.84 9.34 -13.10
N CYS A 217 -12.07 8.92 -13.33
CA CYS A 217 -13.15 9.81 -13.76
C CYS A 217 -14.31 9.86 -12.76
N LEU A 218 -14.77 11.07 -12.46
CA LEU A 218 -15.96 11.36 -11.68
C LEU A 218 -17.09 11.76 -12.63
N VAL A 219 -18.24 11.10 -12.53
CA VAL A 219 -19.39 11.33 -13.41
C VAL A 219 -20.57 11.84 -12.59
N ASN A 220 -21.04 13.03 -12.93
CA ASN A 220 -22.19 13.66 -12.30
C ASN A 220 -23.49 12.93 -12.70
N THR A 221 -24.22 12.44 -11.70
CA THR A 221 -25.51 11.72 -11.89
C THR A 221 -26.73 12.59 -11.57
N GLY A 222 -26.53 13.89 -11.33
CA GLY A 222 -27.56 14.85 -10.97
C GLY A 222 -27.92 14.86 -9.47
N LYS A 223 -27.14 14.19 -8.62
CA LYS A 223 -27.37 14.08 -7.17
C LYS A 223 -26.33 14.83 -6.33
N GLY A 224 -25.90 15.97 -6.84
CA GLY A 224 -24.92 16.85 -6.20
C GLY A 224 -23.59 16.91 -6.96
N THR A 225 -22.69 17.76 -6.49
CA THR A 225 -21.42 18.08 -7.16
C THR A 225 -20.37 17.01 -6.91
N PRO A 226 -19.85 16.30 -7.93
CA PRO A 226 -18.75 15.37 -7.74
C PRO A 226 -17.51 16.06 -7.19
N TYR A 227 -16.77 15.36 -6.33
CA TYR A 227 -15.55 15.87 -5.74
C TYR A 227 -14.57 14.74 -5.40
N ILE A 228 -13.31 15.06 -5.18
CA ILE A 228 -12.29 14.11 -4.71
C ILE A 228 -11.26 14.84 -3.84
N SER A 229 -10.78 14.17 -2.79
CA SER A 229 -9.79 14.69 -1.84
C SER A 229 -8.39 14.15 -2.14
N ALA A 230 -8.26 12.88 -2.51
CA ALA A 230 -6.97 12.32 -2.89
C ALA A 230 -7.07 11.17 -3.89
N ILE A 231 -6.02 11.01 -4.69
CA ILE A 231 -5.81 9.85 -5.58
C ILE A 231 -4.43 9.24 -5.26
N GLU A 232 -4.38 7.93 -5.02
CA GLU A 232 -3.15 7.23 -4.71
C GLU A 232 -2.99 5.99 -5.61
N LEU A 233 -1.86 5.87 -6.32
CA LEU A 233 -1.51 4.69 -7.10
C LEU A 233 -0.26 4.04 -6.51
N ARG A 234 -0.32 2.71 -6.33
CA ARG A 234 0.76 1.90 -5.77
C ARG A 234 1.07 0.75 -6.74
N PRO A 235 2.28 0.72 -7.35
CA PRO A 235 2.69 -0.42 -8.14
C PRO A 235 2.78 -1.65 -7.24
N LEU A 236 2.26 -2.77 -7.72
CA LEU A 236 2.30 -4.07 -7.06
C LEU A 236 3.20 -5.02 -7.84
N SER A 237 3.82 -5.95 -7.11
CA SER A 237 4.49 -7.09 -7.76
C SER A 237 3.48 -7.95 -8.51
N ASP A 238 3.85 -8.44 -9.69
CA ASP A 238 3.02 -9.34 -10.51
C ASP A 238 2.54 -10.57 -9.74
N ALA A 239 3.33 -11.04 -8.78
CA ALA A 239 3.01 -12.21 -7.95
C ALA A 239 1.84 -11.96 -6.98
N LEU A 240 1.57 -10.71 -6.60
CA LEU A 240 0.49 -10.37 -5.68
C LEU A 240 -0.86 -10.33 -6.41
N TYR A 241 -1.91 -10.82 -5.75
CA TYR A 241 -3.27 -10.81 -6.30
C TYR A 241 -3.35 -11.37 -7.73
N PRO A 242 -3.04 -12.66 -7.95
CA PRO A 242 -3.02 -13.27 -9.29
C PRO A 242 -4.39 -13.24 -10.00
N ALA A 243 -5.48 -13.11 -9.23
CA ALA A 243 -6.83 -12.97 -9.78
C ALA A 243 -7.08 -11.62 -10.49
N ALA A 244 -6.28 -10.58 -10.20
CA ALA A 244 -6.33 -9.33 -10.95
C ALA A 244 -5.64 -9.53 -12.30
N THR A 245 -6.40 -9.33 -13.38
CA THR A 245 -5.95 -9.47 -14.76
C THR A 245 -6.35 -8.24 -15.57
N VAL A 246 -5.95 -8.18 -16.84
CA VAL A 246 -6.38 -7.09 -17.76
C VAL A 246 -7.90 -7.03 -17.92
N ASN A 247 -8.61 -8.13 -17.67
CA ASN A 247 -10.05 -8.27 -17.83
C ASN A 247 -10.80 -8.31 -16.50
N THR A 248 -10.09 -8.39 -15.37
CA THR A 248 -10.69 -8.56 -14.05
C THR A 248 -10.00 -7.67 -13.05
N SER A 249 -10.73 -6.74 -12.45
CA SER A 249 -10.25 -5.99 -11.30
C SER A 249 -10.72 -6.60 -10.00
N LEU A 250 -10.04 -6.25 -8.91
CA LEU A 250 -10.42 -6.61 -7.56
C LEU A 250 -10.75 -5.34 -6.78
N THR A 251 -12.01 -5.10 -6.47
CA THR A 251 -12.41 -3.99 -5.60
C THR A 251 -12.33 -4.43 -4.16
N LEU A 252 -11.58 -3.70 -3.33
CA LEU A 252 -11.46 -4.02 -1.90
C LEU A 252 -12.81 -3.83 -1.21
N LEU A 253 -13.17 -4.80 -0.38
CA LEU A 253 -14.33 -4.72 0.51
C LEU A 253 -13.87 -4.41 1.93
N TRP A 254 -12.86 -5.14 2.41
CA TRP A 254 -12.21 -4.89 3.69
C TRP A 254 -10.83 -5.57 3.73
N ARG A 255 -9.95 -5.04 4.58
CA ARG A 255 -8.61 -5.56 4.86
C ARG A 255 -8.35 -5.40 6.35
N ASP A 256 -8.39 -6.51 7.08
CA ASP A 256 -8.42 -6.54 8.53
C ASP A 256 -7.10 -7.08 9.11
N ASN A 257 -6.60 -6.41 10.15
CA ASN A 257 -5.57 -6.90 11.06
C ASN A 257 -6.22 -7.34 12.37
N PHE A 258 -6.22 -8.64 12.65
CA PHE A 258 -6.88 -9.19 13.82
C PHE A 258 -6.04 -9.05 15.07
N ALA A 259 -6.73 -8.84 16.20
CA ALA A 259 -6.10 -8.79 17.53
C ALA A 259 -5.08 -7.65 17.70
N SER A 260 -5.16 -6.62 16.86
CA SER A 260 -4.31 -5.43 16.98
C SER A 260 -4.52 -4.74 18.33
N ALA A 261 -3.42 -4.42 19.02
CA ALA A 261 -3.43 -3.65 20.25
C ALA A 261 -3.73 -2.15 20.02
N THR A 262 -3.58 -1.66 18.79
CA THR A 262 -3.82 -0.25 18.42
C THR A 262 -5.04 -0.13 17.53
N GLN A 263 -5.71 1.03 17.59
CA GLN A 263 -6.78 1.40 16.67
C GLN A 263 -6.26 2.06 15.37
N ASP A 264 -4.94 2.30 15.29
CA ASP A 264 -4.33 2.89 14.11
C ASP A 264 -4.19 1.88 12.98
N SER A 265 -4.52 2.31 11.75
CA SER A 265 -4.28 1.51 10.56
C SER A 265 -2.79 1.36 10.28
N ILE A 266 -2.36 0.17 9.89
CA ILE A 266 -0.98 -0.08 9.44
C ILE A 266 -0.91 0.13 7.93
N ARG A 267 0.06 0.91 7.47
CA ARG A 267 0.36 1.15 6.06
C ARG A 267 1.85 1.48 5.88
N TYR A 268 2.24 2.11 4.77
CA TYR A 268 3.62 2.54 4.57
C TYR A 268 4.09 3.47 5.72
N PRO A 269 5.36 3.37 6.18
CA PRO A 269 6.45 2.54 5.67
C PRO A 269 6.47 1.08 6.17
N LYS A 270 5.51 0.69 7.03
CA LYS A 270 5.44 -0.68 7.57
C LYS A 270 4.98 -1.70 6.51
N ASP A 271 4.12 -1.28 5.59
CA ASP A 271 3.79 -2.03 4.37
C ASP A 271 4.44 -1.39 3.14
N LYS A 272 5.35 -2.12 2.48
CA LYS A 272 6.08 -1.63 1.30
C LYS A 272 5.19 -1.35 0.08
N TYR A 273 3.99 -1.92 0.02
CA TYR A 273 2.99 -1.66 -1.03
C TYR A 273 1.94 -0.63 -0.58
N ASP A 274 2.07 -0.09 0.64
CA ASP A 274 1.14 0.87 1.23
C ASP A 274 -0.31 0.38 1.27
N ARG A 275 -0.53 -0.93 1.42
CA ARG A 275 -1.86 -1.46 1.74
C ARG A 275 -2.25 -0.96 3.13
N ARG A 276 -3.50 -0.52 3.26
CA ARG A 276 -4.05 -0.11 4.56
C ARG A 276 -4.68 -1.31 5.25
N TRP A 277 -4.10 -1.72 6.37
CA TRP A 277 -4.58 -2.78 7.24
C TRP A 277 -5.32 -2.15 8.41
N PHE A 278 -6.62 -2.43 8.51
CA PHE A 278 -7.48 -1.85 9.53
C PHE A 278 -7.55 -2.76 10.74
N PRO A 279 -7.25 -2.27 11.94
CA PRO A 279 -7.30 -3.10 13.13
C PRO A 279 -8.73 -3.48 13.44
N ILE A 280 -8.93 -4.75 13.75
CA ILE A 280 -10.19 -5.26 14.26
C ILE A 280 -9.94 -5.87 15.64
N SER A 281 -10.73 -5.40 16.62
CA SER A 281 -10.74 -6.01 17.95
C SER A 281 -11.05 -7.50 17.81
N GLY A 282 -10.35 -8.33 18.59
CA GLY A 282 -10.58 -9.78 18.59
C GLY A 282 -12.07 -10.09 18.68
N LYS A 283 -12.59 -10.82 17.70
CA LYS A 283 -13.98 -11.28 17.65
C LYS A 283 -14.14 -12.61 18.37
N ALA A 284 -13.03 -13.29 18.68
CA ALA A 284 -13.06 -14.59 19.33
C ALA A 284 -13.24 -14.49 20.84
N SER A 285 -13.64 -15.63 21.43
CA SER A 285 -13.87 -15.78 22.87
C SER A 285 -12.58 -15.90 23.69
N LEU A 286 -11.42 -16.05 23.05
CA LEU A 286 -10.13 -16.21 23.72
C LEU A 286 -9.32 -14.92 23.64
N PRO A 287 -8.37 -14.73 24.59
CA PRO A 287 -7.44 -13.61 24.52
C PRO A 287 -6.63 -13.64 23.22
N PRO A 288 -6.32 -12.45 22.66
CA PRO A 288 -5.44 -12.35 21.51
C PRO A 288 -4.05 -12.93 21.81
N LEU A 289 -3.40 -13.45 20.78
CA LEU A 289 -2.02 -13.94 20.82
C LEU A 289 -1.09 -12.89 20.21
N ASP A 290 0.08 -12.71 20.82
CA ASP A 290 1.11 -11.81 20.30
C ASP A 290 2.51 -12.42 20.32
N THR A 291 3.42 -11.86 19.51
CA THR A 291 4.85 -12.16 19.56
C THR A 291 5.68 -10.92 19.24
N ARG A 292 6.89 -10.85 19.81
CA ARG A 292 7.90 -9.84 19.48
C ARG A 292 9.10 -10.43 18.74
N LEU A 293 9.00 -11.71 18.35
CA LEU A 293 10.07 -12.42 17.66
C LEU A 293 10.11 -12.03 16.19
N THR A 294 11.29 -12.18 15.59
CA THR A 294 11.47 -11.95 14.15
C THR A 294 10.78 -13.05 13.37
N ILE A 295 9.98 -12.68 12.38
CA ILE A 295 9.34 -13.62 11.45
C ILE A 295 10.42 -14.24 10.57
N GLU A 296 10.45 -15.57 10.50
CA GLU A 296 11.52 -16.35 9.88
C GLU A 296 11.34 -16.51 8.36
N GLY A 297 10.12 -16.35 7.84
CA GLY A 297 9.84 -16.41 6.41
C GLY A 297 8.42 -16.00 6.01
N ASN A 298 8.21 -15.81 4.70
CA ASN A 298 6.91 -15.52 4.13
C ASN A 298 6.68 -16.34 2.84
N SER A 299 5.40 -16.59 2.53
CA SER A 299 4.95 -17.27 1.30
C SER A 299 5.03 -16.41 0.03
N GLY A 300 5.66 -15.23 0.08
CA GLY A 300 5.80 -14.31 -1.05
C GLY A 300 4.67 -13.27 -1.17
N TYR A 301 3.65 -13.31 -0.29
CA TYR A 301 2.58 -12.31 -0.27
C TYR A 301 2.96 -10.99 0.44
N ASP A 302 4.13 -10.98 1.07
CA ASP A 302 4.74 -9.80 1.67
C ASP A 302 3.84 -9.04 2.66
N VAL A 303 3.03 -9.76 3.46
CA VAL A 303 2.27 -9.14 4.55
C VAL A 303 3.25 -8.53 5.57
N PRO A 304 3.02 -7.30 6.06
CA PRO A 304 3.91 -6.67 7.03
C PRO A 304 4.06 -7.51 8.30
N SER A 305 5.27 -7.55 8.87
CA SER A 305 5.51 -8.35 10.08
C SER A 305 4.67 -7.89 11.28
N VAL A 306 4.43 -6.59 11.37
CA VAL A 306 3.57 -5.93 12.38
C VAL A 306 2.06 -6.18 12.18
N VAL A 307 1.66 -6.76 11.04
CA VAL A 307 0.28 -7.26 10.84
C VAL A 307 0.21 -8.73 11.28
N MET A 308 1.34 -9.44 11.23
CA MET A 308 1.41 -10.86 11.57
C MET A 308 1.80 -11.10 13.03
N ASP A 309 2.22 -10.08 13.78
CA ASP A 309 2.66 -10.21 15.17
C ASP A 309 1.50 -10.45 16.15
N THR A 310 0.26 -10.20 15.73
CA THR A 310 -0.97 -10.51 16.46
C THR A 310 -1.79 -11.57 15.74
N ALA A 311 -2.55 -12.35 16.51
CA ALA A 311 -3.60 -13.22 16.00
C ALA A 311 -4.77 -13.28 16.96
N ASP A 312 -5.97 -13.29 16.40
CA ASP A 312 -7.16 -13.65 17.13
C ASP A 312 -7.27 -15.18 17.16
N SER A 313 -7.78 -15.78 18.25
CA SER A 313 -7.79 -17.24 18.47
C SER A 313 -9.17 -17.74 18.89
N GLY A 314 -9.75 -18.73 18.22
CA GLY A 314 -11.04 -19.31 18.61
C GLY A 314 -11.71 -20.16 17.55
N ASP A 315 -12.71 -20.96 17.93
CA ASP A 315 -13.31 -21.99 17.07
C ASP A 315 -14.29 -21.45 16.00
N MET A 316 -14.56 -20.15 16.01
CA MET A 316 -15.52 -19.54 15.09
C MET A 316 -15.14 -18.10 14.77
N TYR A 317 -14.82 -17.87 13.51
CA TYR A 317 -14.69 -16.54 12.92
C TYR A 317 -15.82 -16.41 11.92
N ASN A 318 -16.63 -15.37 12.04
CA ASN A 318 -17.63 -15.06 11.02
C ASN A 318 -17.21 -13.75 10.37
N LEU A 319 -16.51 -13.87 9.24
CA LEU A 319 -16.14 -12.73 8.41
C LEU A 319 -17.27 -12.54 7.41
N TRP A 320 -18.15 -11.58 7.71
CA TRP A 320 -19.35 -11.29 6.92
C TRP A 320 -19.20 -9.95 6.23
N ASN A 321 -19.48 -9.91 4.93
CA ASN A 321 -19.78 -8.67 4.22
C ASN A 321 -21.24 -8.62 3.73
N ASN A 322 -21.88 -7.45 3.90
CA ASN A 322 -23.22 -7.19 3.37
C ASN A 322 -23.10 -6.57 1.97
N VAL A 323 -23.60 -7.31 0.98
CA VAL A 323 -24.05 -6.90 -0.37
C VAL A 323 -23.20 -5.84 -1.09
N PHE A 324 -22.40 -6.28 -2.06
CA PHE A 324 -22.00 -5.44 -3.19
C PHE A 324 -23.17 -5.37 -4.18
N LYS A 325 -23.65 -4.16 -4.51
CA LYS A 325 -24.83 -3.95 -5.39
C LYS A 325 -24.53 -4.10 -6.88
N ASN A 326 -23.26 -4.25 -7.27
CA ASN A 326 -22.85 -4.39 -8.67
C ASN A 326 -22.77 -5.86 -9.09
N PRO A 327 -22.97 -6.16 -10.39
CA PRO A 327 -22.69 -7.50 -10.92
C PRO A 327 -21.19 -7.78 -10.80
N ILE A 328 -20.82 -8.69 -9.91
CA ILE A 328 -19.43 -9.13 -9.71
C ILE A 328 -19.33 -10.63 -10.06
N LEU A 329 -18.14 -11.08 -10.47
CA LEU A 329 -17.88 -12.47 -10.85
C LEU A 329 -17.89 -13.40 -9.63
N GLY A 330 -17.45 -12.88 -8.49
CA GLY A 330 -17.38 -13.60 -7.23
C GLY A 330 -16.50 -12.86 -6.24
N TYR A 331 -16.25 -13.49 -5.11
CA TYR A 331 -15.35 -12.96 -4.10
C TYR A 331 -13.96 -13.61 -4.19
N HIS A 332 -12.91 -12.84 -3.92
CA HIS A 332 -11.57 -13.35 -3.60
C HIS A 332 -11.22 -13.04 -2.16
N VAL A 333 -10.77 -14.06 -1.44
CA VAL A 333 -10.27 -13.94 -0.08
C VAL A 333 -8.78 -14.21 -0.04
N TYR A 334 -8.12 -13.54 0.88
CA TYR A 334 -6.75 -13.81 1.27
C TYR A 334 -6.74 -13.94 2.79
N LEU A 335 -6.50 -15.13 3.31
CA LEU A 335 -6.42 -15.42 4.74
C LEU A 335 -4.95 -15.59 5.11
N HIS A 336 -4.47 -14.77 6.04
CA HIS A 336 -3.06 -14.75 6.45
C HIS A 336 -2.90 -15.41 7.81
N PHE A 337 -2.06 -16.44 7.84
CA PHE A 337 -1.79 -17.25 9.01
C PHE A 337 -0.31 -17.25 9.35
N MET A 338 -0.02 -17.26 10.63
CA MET A 338 1.29 -17.55 11.21
C MET A 338 1.07 -18.15 12.58
N GLU A 339 1.67 -19.31 12.86
CA GLU A 339 1.65 -19.83 14.22
C GLU A 339 2.57 -18.97 15.09
N ILE A 340 1.96 -18.35 16.11
CA ILE A 340 2.63 -17.44 17.05
C ILE A 340 3.24 -18.21 18.22
N GLN A 341 2.68 -19.38 18.56
CA GLN A 341 3.07 -20.16 19.73
C GLN A 341 4.01 -21.31 19.38
N VAL A 342 5.05 -21.52 20.20
CA VAL A 342 5.84 -22.75 20.13
C VAL A 342 4.99 -23.90 20.68
N LEU A 343 4.52 -24.77 19.78
CA LEU A 343 3.66 -25.89 20.14
C LEU A 343 4.48 -27.00 20.82
N LYS A 344 3.99 -27.52 21.96
CA LYS A 344 4.56 -28.71 22.59
C LYS A 344 4.34 -29.95 21.73
N LYS A 345 5.09 -31.02 21.97
CA LYS A 345 5.00 -32.29 21.21
C LYS A 345 3.58 -32.91 21.20
N ASN A 346 2.77 -32.65 22.22
CA ASN A 346 1.39 -33.11 22.33
C ASN A 346 0.36 -32.04 21.90
N GLN A 347 0.81 -30.93 21.34
CA GLN A 347 -0.03 -29.86 20.85
C GLN A 347 0.04 -29.78 19.32
N SER A 348 -1.13 -29.60 18.73
CA SER A 348 -1.33 -29.40 17.29
C SER A 348 -2.39 -28.31 17.11
N ARG A 349 -2.22 -27.53 16.03
CA ARG A 349 -3.23 -26.63 15.49
C ARG A 349 -3.52 -27.02 14.05
N LEU A 350 -4.69 -27.60 13.82
CA LEU A 350 -5.20 -27.96 12.51
C LEU A 350 -6.53 -27.23 12.29
N ILE A 351 -6.64 -26.55 11.16
CA ILE A 351 -7.73 -25.63 10.87
C ILE A 351 -8.51 -26.14 9.66
N ASP A 352 -9.82 -26.29 9.83
CA ASP A 352 -10.74 -26.44 8.71
C ASP A 352 -11.31 -25.06 8.36
N ILE A 353 -11.27 -24.73 7.08
CA ILE A 353 -11.72 -23.46 6.51
C ILE A 353 -12.95 -23.74 5.67
N TYR A 354 -14.01 -22.98 5.91
CA TYR A 354 -15.26 -23.07 5.17
C TYR A 354 -15.60 -21.72 4.55
N PHE A 355 -16.13 -21.76 3.33
CA PHE A 355 -16.78 -20.63 2.69
C PHE A 355 -18.25 -20.95 2.50
N ASN A 356 -19.14 -20.12 3.05
CA ASN A 356 -20.60 -20.31 3.00
C ASN A 356 -21.03 -21.75 3.35
N LYS A 357 -20.43 -22.30 4.41
CA LYS A 357 -20.65 -23.68 4.91
C LYS A 357 -20.13 -24.80 4.00
N LYS A 358 -19.47 -24.49 2.88
CA LYS A 358 -18.76 -25.46 2.05
C LYS A 358 -17.31 -25.52 2.45
N ILE A 359 -16.73 -26.72 2.39
CA ILE A 359 -15.32 -26.94 2.68
C ILE A 359 -14.49 -26.17 1.65
N PHE A 360 -13.63 -25.29 2.15
CA PHE A 360 -12.64 -24.57 1.36
C PHE A 360 -11.26 -25.23 1.49
N MET A 361 -10.87 -25.59 2.72
CA MET A 361 -9.63 -26.32 3.03
C MET A 361 -9.82 -27.10 4.32
N THR A 362 -9.19 -28.26 4.47
CA THR A 362 -9.23 -29.05 5.72
C THR A 362 -7.83 -29.36 6.23
N GLY A 363 -7.70 -29.44 7.55
CA GLY A 363 -6.46 -29.82 8.22
C GLY A 363 -5.27 -28.89 7.95
N PHE A 364 -5.53 -27.62 7.65
CA PHE A 364 -4.46 -26.64 7.42
C PHE A 364 -3.64 -26.44 8.69
N GLN A 365 -2.31 -26.49 8.57
CA GLN A 365 -1.38 -26.35 9.69
C GLN A 365 -0.53 -25.10 9.48
N PRO A 366 -0.81 -24.00 10.22
CA PRO A 366 0.06 -22.82 10.23
C PRO A 366 1.45 -23.18 10.74
N LYS A 367 2.48 -22.59 10.14
CA LYS A 367 3.88 -22.79 10.53
C LYS A 367 4.33 -21.75 11.54
N TYR A 368 5.17 -22.18 12.49
CA TYR A 368 5.70 -21.29 13.53
C TYR A 368 6.56 -20.18 12.90
N LEU A 369 6.23 -18.92 13.21
CA LEU A 369 6.91 -17.71 12.70
C LEU A 369 7.10 -17.65 11.18
N TYR A 370 6.22 -18.31 10.42
CA TYR A 370 6.22 -18.31 8.97
C TYR A 370 4.85 -17.90 8.44
N THR A 371 4.82 -16.85 7.61
CA THR A 371 3.57 -16.31 7.07
C THR A 371 3.09 -17.09 5.85
N ASP A 372 1.96 -17.75 5.98
CA ASP A 372 1.24 -18.42 4.89
C ASP A 372 -0.04 -17.66 4.53
N THR A 373 -0.26 -17.44 3.23
CA THR A 373 -1.50 -16.85 2.71
C THR A 373 -2.28 -17.91 1.96
N ILE A 374 -3.52 -18.17 2.42
CA ILE A 374 -4.46 -19.03 1.71
C ILE A 374 -5.45 -18.15 0.95
N PHE A 375 -5.61 -18.42 -0.35
CA PHE A 375 -6.52 -17.67 -1.23
C PHE A 375 -7.16 -18.58 -2.27
N ASN A 376 -8.29 -18.14 -2.82
CA ASN A 376 -8.96 -18.82 -3.92
C ASN A 376 -8.45 -18.32 -5.28
N ASN A 377 -8.23 -19.26 -6.21
CA ASN A 377 -7.81 -18.94 -7.58
C ASN A 377 -8.96 -18.41 -8.44
N ASP A 378 -10.14 -19.04 -8.33
CA ASP A 378 -11.35 -18.65 -9.05
C ASP A 378 -12.31 -17.88 -8.14
N PRO A 379 -13.02 -16.85 -8.64
CA PRO A 379 -13.99 -16.10 -7.83
C PRO A 379 -15.06 -17.02 -7.23
N LEU A 380 -15.31 -16.89 -5.93
CA LEU A 380 -16.37 -17.65 -5.28
C LEU A 380 -17.72 -17.03 -5.62
N SER A 381 -18.52 -17.74 -6.42
CA SER A 381 -19.73 -17.24 -7.10
C SER A 381 -20.98 -17.19 -6.21
N GLU A 382 -20.83 -17.19 -4.89
CA GLU A 382 -21.98 -17.23 -3.98
C GLU A 382 -22.40 -15.83 -3.55
N PHE A 383 -23.57 -15.42 -4.04
CA PHE A 383 -24.14 -14.10 -3.84
C PHE A 383 -25.42 -14.14 -3.00
N PRO A 384 -25.76 -13.05 -2.29
CA PRO A 384 -24.99 -11.80 -2.15
C PRO A 384 -23.99 -11.80 -0.97
N ASN A 385 -23.97 -12.84 -0.16
CA ASN A 385 -23.22 -12.86 1.10
C ASN A 385 -21.97 -13.76 1.02
N ALA A 386 -20.85 -13.23 1.53
CA ALA A 386 -19.61 -13.96 1.75
C ALA A 386 -19.45 -14.23 3.25
N PHE A 387 -19.40 -15.50 3.64
CA PHE A 387 -19.15 -15.96 5.00
C PHE A 387 -17.96 -16.91 5.03
N TYR A 388 -16.91 -16.53 5.75
CA TYR A 388 -15.84 -17.45 6.09
C TYR A 388 -16.00 -17.93 7.51
N ASN A 389 -15.70 -19.21 7.72
CA ASN A 389 -15.67 -19.85 9.02
C ASN A 389 -14.40 -20.69 9.15
N LEU A 390 -13.72 -20.56 10.29
CA LEU A 390 -12.56 -21.37 10.66
C LEU A 390 -12.96 -22.19 11.87
N SER A 391 -12.74 -23.49 11.84
CA SER A 391 -13.03 -24.40 12.96
C SER A 391 -11.85 -25.32 13.27
N THR A 392 -11.83 -25.80 14.51
CA THR A 392 -10.88 -26.83 14.95
C THR A 392 -11.08 -28.11 14.16
N SER A 393 -10.04 -28.54 13.44
CA SER A 393 -10.06 -29.81 12.68
C SER A 393 -9.87 -31.02 13.61
N ASN A 394 -10.27 -32.20 13.13
CA ASN A 394 -10.12 -33.43 13.91
C ASN A 394 -8.63 -33.72 14.19
N GLY A 395 -8.29 -34.00 15.45
CA GLY A 395 -6.90 -34.21 15.89
C GLY A 395 -6.13 -32.91 16.19
N SER A 396 -6.75 -31.74 16.04
CA SER A 396 -6.23 -30.50 16.61
C SER A 396 -6.48 -30.47 18.12
N THR A 397 -5.51 -30.00 18.89
CA THR A 397 -5.64 -29.78 20.34
C THR A 397 -5.83 -28.31 20.71
N LEU A 398 -5.59 -27.41 19.75
CA LEU A 398 -5.70 -25.97 19.90
C LEU A 398 -6.76 -25.42 18.94
N PRO A 399 -7.42 -24.32 19.32
CA PRO A 399 -8.37 -23.62 18.46
C PRO A 399 -7.69 -23.09 17.19
N PRO A 400 -8.43 -22.68 16.14
CA PRO A 400 -7.84 -21.91 15.05
C PRO A 400 -7.25 -20.58 15.54
N LEU A 401 -6.38 -20.02 14.70
CA LEU A 401 -5.92 -18.64 14.82
C LEU A 401 -6.05 -17.97 13.45
N LEU A 402 -6.15 -16.64 13.43
CA LEU A 402 -6.10 -15.83 12.21
C LEU A 402 -5.39 -14.51 12.52
N ASN A 403 -4.39 -14.15 11.71
CA ASN A 403 -3.62 -12.92 11.91
C ASN A 403 -4.24 -11.76 11.12
N ALA A 404 -4.54 -11.98 9.85
CA ALA A 404 -5.09 -10.96 8.98
C ALA A 404 -5.94 -11.58 7.88
N ALA A 405 -6.85 -10.80 7.29
CA ALA A 405 -7.58 -11.23 6.11
C ALA A 405 -7.93 -10.06 5.19
N GLU A 406 -8.10 -10.37 3.91
CA GLU A 406 -8.57 -9.44 2.90
C GLU A 406 -9.73 -10.05 2.13
N LEU A 407 -10.71 -9.23 1.77
CA LEU A 407 -11.81 -9.62 0.89
C LEU A 407 -11.98 -8.63 -0.25
N TYR A 408 -12.07 -9.17 -1.46
CA TYR A 408 -12.28 -8.42 -2.69
C TYR A 408 -13.50 -8.93 -3.44
N ALA A 409 -14.17 -8.01 -4.13
CA ALA A 409 -15.10 -8.30 -5.19
C ALA A 409 -14.37 -8.34 -6.54
N ALA A 410 -14.48 -9.45 -7.28
CA ALA A 410 -13.96 -9.56 -8.64
C ALA A 410 -14.93 -8.91 -9.63
N VAL A 411 -14.51 -7.86 -10.32
CA VAL A 411 -15.35 -7.17 -11.31
C VAL A 411 -14.86 -7.52 -12.71
N ASN A 412 -15.79 -7.96 -13.57
CA ASN A 412 -15.47 -8.23 -14.97
C ASN A 412 -15.36 -6.92 -15.74
N TRP A 413 -14.15 -6.58 -16.17
CA TRP A 413 -13.86 -5.44 -17.02
C TRP A 413 -13.71 -5.82 -18.51
N ALA A 414 -13.87 -7.09 -18.89
CA ALA A 414 -14.00 -7.44 -20.31
C ALA A 414 -15.31 -6.93 -20.92
N ILE A 415 -16.36 -6.80 -20.11
CA ILE A 415 -17.65 -6.28 -20.55
C ILE A 415 -17.52 -4.75 -20.58
N ASN A 416 -17.57 -4.15 -21.75
CA ASN A 416 -17.84 -2.72 -21.87
C ASN A 416 -19.23 -2.50 -21.26
N ALA A 417 -19.32 -1.78 -20.14
CA ALA A 417 -20.53 -1.04 -19.89
C ALA A 417 -20.80 -0.25 -21.16
N SER A 418 -21.96 -0.48 -21.77
CA SER A 418 -22.40 0.14 -23.01
C SER A 418 -21.94 1.60 -23.05
N THR A 419 -21.25 1.95 -24.14
CA THR A 419 -20.95 3.33 -24.53
C THR A 419 -22.09 4.24 -24.10
N PHE A 420 -21.80 5.28 -23.30
CA PHE A 420 -22.70 6.42 -23.22
C PHE A 420 -22.88 6.95 -24.64
N GLY A 421 -24.01 6.61 -25.25
CA GLY A 421 -24.39 7.11 -26.56
C GLY A 421 -24.92 8.53 -26.43
N GLN A 422 -24.07 9.49 -26.09
CA GLN A 422 -24.32 10.93 -26.28
C GLN A 422 -23.02 11.71 -26.55
N ASP A 423 -22.11 11.14 -27.34
CA ASP A 423 -21.17 11.96 -28.12
C ASP A 423 -21.74 12.13 -29.53
N GLY A 424 -22.80 12.94 -29.60
CA GLY A 424 -23.32 13.47 -30.86
C GLY A 424 -23.02 14.96 -30.91
N MET A 425 -21.83 15.32 -31.42
CA MET A 425 -21.65 16.65 -32.00
C MET A 425 -22.66 16.80 -33.15
N PRO A 426 -23.47 17.87 -33.21
CA PRO A 426 -24.05 18.27 -34.47
C PRO A 426 -22.96 18.98 -35.27
N GLU A 427 -22.36 18.26 -36.21
CA GLU A 427 -21.80 18.88 -37.40
C GLU A 427 -22.91 19.64 -38.14
N ASN A 428 -22.54 20.81 -38.65
CA ASN A 428 -23.35 21.76 -39.41
C ASN A 428 -24.30 21.14 -40.44
N SER A 429 -25.53 21.68 -40.52
CA SER A 429 -26.24 21.79 -41.79
C SER A 429 -27.23 22.97 -41.81
N LEU A 430 -26.83 24.00 -42.56
CA LEU A 430 -27.59 25.13 -43.16
C LEU A 430 -28.28 26.16 -42.26
#